data_AF-A0A4Q5TB63-F1
#
_entry.id   AF-A0A4Q5TB63-F1
#
_cell.length_a   1.000
_cell.length_b   1.000
_cell.length_c   1.000
_cell.angle_alpha   90.00
_cell.angle_beta   90.00
_cell.angle_gamma   90.00
#
_symmetry.space_group_name_H-M   'P 1'
#
loop_
_entity.id
_entity.type
_entity.pdbx_description
1 polymer ?
#
loop_
_entity_poly.entity_id
_entity_poly.type
_entity_poly.pdbx_seq_one_letter_code
_entity_poly.pdbx_strand_id
1 'polypeptide(L)'
;MLGTGAQGRRAVTLEWQAVPALTSWRFGLATALGEQIPAELYGTAGPQMRYWQALAPALPPASRAANAELAASAGVFSSAGLIDLYSEIGQDAAADDTPEAGTARDLRIAYTDGDVADRMSAIRSLWSAARTPRAAYGRLILTARAASWIPAAASVDEPERLIASMLSAGMEAPAMEWRNVVKRGSEGWALLTLADPGDAPVAYGDFDVYGDVAGRRKAQLMLAGLAGLGRLEAADAQRGATALDVPIGAVNSWTKAIDAAGQRGDSALVAILAAAGMQSLSWDYVTPEALFHIVSAMKAAGMGGYARMIAVEAISRA
;
A
#
# COMPACT_ATOMS: atom_id res chain seq x y z
N MET A 1 -28.92 23.22 -15.78
CA MET A 1 -28.35 24.56 -15.57
C MET A 1 -29.21 25.26 -14.54
N LEU A 2 -28.69 25.53 -13.34
CA LEU A 2 -29.34 26.37 -12.35
C LEU A 2 -28.60 27.70 -12.33
N GLY A 3 -29.34 28.77 -12.61
CA GLY A 3 -28.82 30.12 -12.80
C GLY A 3 -28.42 30.78 -11.47
N THR A 4 -27.27 31.45 -11.50
CA THR A 4 -26.80 32.34 -10.44
C THR A 4 -27.57 33.65 -10.49
N GLY A 5 -28.69 33.72 -9.78
CA GLY A 5 -29.45 34.95 -9.52
C GLY A 5 -29.17 35.46 -8.10
N ALA A 6 -28.82 36.74 -7.97
CA ALA A 6 -28.34 37.40 -6.75
C ALA A 6 -29.39 37.65 -5.66
N GLN A 7 -30.46 36.84 -5.55
CA GLN A 7 -31.48 37.00 -4.51
C GLN A 7 -31.90 35.65 -3.93
N GLY A 8 -31.39 35.35 -2.73
CA GLY A 8 -31.85 34.23 -1.90
C GLY A 8 -30.85 33.08 -1.80
N ARG A 9 -29.91 33.16 -0.85
CA ARG A 9 -29.23 31.98 -0.30
C ARG A 9 -30.25 31.16 0.49
N ARG A 10 -31.18 30.48 -0.20
CA ARG A 10 -31.87 29.34 0.40
C ARG A 10 -30.87 28.19 0.37
N ALA A 11 -30.24 27.92 1.50
CA ALA A 11 -29.51 26.68 1.70
C ALA A 11 -30.50 25.53 1.44
N VAL A 12 -30.30 24.80 0.34
CA VAL A 12 -31.07 23.60 0.06
C VAL A 12 -30.51 22.52 0.97
N THR A 13 -31.27 22.13 1.99
CA THR A 13 -30.91 21.00 2.85
C THR A 13 -31.12 19.71 2.06
N LEU A 14 -30.07 18.90 1.95
CA LEU A 14 -30.13 17.61 1.27
C LEU A 14 -30.61 16.55 2.27
N GLU A 15 -31.74 15.92 1.98
CA GLU A 15 -32.34 14.87 2.80
C GLU A 15 -31.84 13.49 2.39
N TRP A 16 -31.19 12.78 3.31
CA TRP A 16 -30.58 11.46 3.03
C TRP A 16 -31.43 10.27 3.50
N GLN A 17 -32.41 10.46 4.38
CA GLN A 17 -33.14 9.38 5.08
C GLN A 17 -33.81 8.35 4.16
N ALA A 18 -34.21 8.73 2.94
CA ALA A 18 -34.89 7.85 1.99
C ALA A 18 -34.00 7.43 0.80
N VAL A 19 -32.68 7.66 0.86
CA VAL A 19 -31.77 7.32 -0.22
C VAL A 19 -31.32 5.87 -0.09
N PRO A 20 -31.68 4.97 -1.03
CA PRO A 20 -31.36 3.54 -0.89
C PRO A 20 -29.91 3.20 -1.26
N ALA A 21 -29.28 4.02 -2.10
CA ALA A 21 -27.92 3.79 -2.56
C ALA A 21 -27.24 5.09 -3.02
N LEU A 22 -25.94 5.16 -2.76
CA LEU A 22 -25.07 6.20 -3.26
C LEU A 22 -24.69 5.91 -4.71
N THR A 23 -24.95 6.87 -5.60
CA THR A 23 -24.58 6.81 -7.02
C THR A 23 -23.53 7.85 -7.32
N SER A 24 -22.79 7.69 -8.42
CA SER A 24 -21.79 8.68 -8.86
C SER A 24 -22.38 10.09 -9.04
N TRP A 25 -23.64 10.16 -9.50
CA TRP A 25 -24.36 11.43 -9.60
C TRP A 25 -24.67 12.07 -8.23
N ARG A 26 -25.19 11.28 -7.28
CA ARG A 26 -25.48 11.76 -5.92
C ARG A 26 -24.22 12.20 -5.20
N PHE A 27 -23.15 11.41 -5.33
CA PHE A 27 -21.83 11.75 -4.80
C PHE A 27 -21.33 13.08 -5.39
N GLY A 28 -21.32 13.21 -6.72
CA GLY A 28 -20.85 14.42 -7.40
C GLY A 28 -21.65 15.66 -7.03
N LEU A 29 -22.98 15.56 -6.95
CA LEU A 29 -23.84 16.69 -6.58
C LEU A 29 -23.65 17.12 -5.12
N ALA A 30 -23.60 16.17 -4.18
CA ALA A 30 -23.41 16.48 -2.77
C ALA A 30 -22.03 17.10 -2.51
N THR A 31 -20.97 16.47 -3.01
CA THR A 31 -19.60 16.97 -2.83
C THR A 31 -19.36 18.32 -3.51
N ALA A 32 -19.98 18.59 -4.67
CA ALA A 32 -19.92 19.89 -5.32
C ALA A 32 -20.58 21.02 -4.48
N LEU A 33 -21.52 20.66 -3.60
CA LEU A 33 -22.17 21.59 -2.67
C LEU A 33 -21.47 21.64 -1.30
N GLY A 34 -20.38 20.88 -1.09
CA GLY A 34 -19.72 20.73 0.21
C GLY A 34 -20.55 19.95 1.23
N GLU A 35 -21.60 19.25 0.80
CA GLU A 35 -22.46 18.47 1.68
C GLU A 35 -21.80 17.14 2.06
N GLN A 36 -21.76 16.84 3.36
CA GLN A 36 -21.25 15.56 3.84
C GLN A 36 -22.27 14.44 3.61
N ILE A 37 -21.80 13.38 2.96
CA ILE A 37 -22.61 12.19 2.72
C ILE A 37 -22.54 11.29 3.98
N PRO A 38 -23.67 10.80 4.51
CA PRO A 38 -23.69 9.87 5.63
C PRO A 38 -22.81 8.64 5.40
N ALA A 39 -22.07 8.22 6.43
CA ALA A 39 -21.12 7.10 6.37
C ALA A 39 -21.76 5.79 5.89
N GLU A 40 -23.03 5.56 6.25
CA GLU A 40 -23.82 4.39 5.89
C GLU A 40 -23.99 4.23 4.36
N LEU A 41 -24.16 5.36 3.65
CA LEU A 41 -24.37 5.35 2.21
C LEU A 41 -23.11 4.92 1.44
N TYR A 42 -21.92 5.15 1.99
CA TYR A 42 -20.69 4.59 1.43
C TYR A 42 -20.60 3.06 1.54
N GLY A 43 -21.47 2.42 2.32
CA GLY A 43 -21.63 0.95 2.35
C GLY A 43 -22.44 0.40 1.18
N THR A 44 -23.18 1.26 0.47
CA THR A 44 -24.05 0.87 -0.66
C THR A 44 -23.37 0.99 -2.03
N ALA A 45 -22.14 1.52 -2.06
CA ALA A 45 -21.35 1.75 -3.25
C ALA A 45 -20.01 1.01 -3.19
N GLY A 46 -19.36 0.86 -4.35
CA GLY A 46 -18.03 0.29 -4.40
C GLY A 46 -16.97 1.17 -3.70
N PRO A 47 -15.84 0.58 -3.28
CA PRO A 47 -14.80 1.27 -2.50
C PRO A 47 -14.22 2.50 -3.21
N GLN A 48 -14.25 2.54 -4.54
CA GLN A 48 -13.79 3.69 -5.34
C GLN A 48 -14.46 5.01 -4.94
N MET A 49 -15.71 4.97 -4.48
CA MET A 49 -16.44 6.19 -4.10
C MET A 49 -15.92 6.79 -2.79
N ARG A 50 -15.41 5.96 -1.88
CA ARG A 50 -14.68 6.41 -0.69
C ARG A 50 -13.38 7.10 -1.11
N TYR A 51 -12.68 6.56 -2.10
CA TYR A 51 -11.43 7.16 -2.59
C TYR A 51 -11.66 8.51 -3.27
N TRP A 52 -12.80 8.69 -3.94
CA TRP A 52 -13.19 10.00 -4.47
C TRP A 52 -13.45 11.03 -3.36
N GLN A 53 -13.96 10.60 -2.20
CA GLN A 53 -14.16 11.51 -1.06
C GLN A 53 -12.83 12.10 -0.58
N ALA A 54 -11.75 11.31 -0.57
CA ALA A 54 -10.42 11.81 -0.21
C ALA A 54 -9.97 12.97 -1.11
N LEU A 55 -10.39 12.95 -2.38
CA LEU A 55 -10.06 13.92 -3.42
C LEU A 55 -11.02 15.11 -3.48
N ALA A 56 -11.99 15.22 -2.57
CA ALA A 56 -13.03 16.25 -2.63
C ALA A 56 -12.72 17.45 -1.69
N PRO A 57 -11.97 18.48 -2.13
CA PRO A 57 -11.53 19.58 -1.27
C PRO A 57 -12.68 20.44 -0.70
N ALA A 58 -13.89 20.34 -1.26
CA ALA A 58 -15.07 21.00 -0.72
C ALA A 58 -15.55 20.40 0.62
N LEU A 59 -15.08 19.21 0.98
CA LEU A 59 -15.39 18.56 2.25
C LEU A 59 -14.35 18.89 3.33
N PRO A 60 -14.77 18.98 4.60
CA PRO A 60 -13.84 19.23 5.71
C PRO A 60 -12.69 18.22 5.77
N PRO A 61 -11.44 18.65 6.04
CA PRO A 61 -10.26 17.79 5.98
C PRO A 61 -10.34 16.55 6.86
N ALA A 62 -10.80 16.69 8.11
CA ALA A 62 -10.95 15.57 9.03
C ALA A 62 -11.89 14.49 8.49
N SER A 63 -12.98 14.88 7.81
CA SER A 63 -13.93 13.92 7.19
C SER A 63 -13.33 13.13 6.03
N ARG A 64 -12.22 13.61 5.44
CA ARG A 64 -11.53 12.97 4.31
C ARG A 64 -10.44 11.99 4.76
N ALA A 65 -9.87 12.18 5.95
CA ALA A 65 -8.63 11.52 6.40
C ALA A 65 -8.69 9.99 6.34
N ALA A 66 -9.71 9.38 6.96
CA ALA A 66 -9.84 7.92 6.98
C ALA A 66 -9.94 7.32 5.58
N ASN A 67 -10.65 7.99 4.67
CA ASN A 67 -10.78 7.54 3.28
C ASN A 67 -9.54 7.85 2.44
N ALA A 68 -8.77 8.89 2.80
CA ALA A 68 -7.50 9.20 2.16
C ALA A 68 -6.45 8.10 2.43
N GLU A 69 -6.39 7.55 3.65
CA GLU A 69 -5.51 6.41 3.94
C GLU A 69 -5.90 5.16 3.15
N LEU A 70 -7.21 4.87 3.04
CA LEU A 70 -7.69 3.78 2.22
C LEU A 70 -7.39 4.01 0.73
N ALA A 71 -7.56 5.24 0.24
CA ALA A 71 -7.22 5.63 -1.13
C ALA A 71 -5.72 5.49 -1.41
N ALA A 72 -4.87 5.84 -0.44
CA ALA A 72 -3.43 5.63 -0.55
C ALA A 72 -3.07 4.15 -0.64
N SER A 73 -3.72 3.30 0.17
CA SER A 73 -3.55 1.84 0.08
C SER A 73 -4.01 1.24 -1.27
N ALA A 74 -4.75 1.99 -2.08
CA ALA A 74 -5.19 1.61 -3.41
C ALA A 74 -4.41 2.33 -4.54
N GLY A 75 -3.37 3.10 -4.20
CA GLY A 75 -2.58 3.87 -5.17
C GLY A 75 -3.27 5.11 -5.74
N VAL A 76 -4.44 5.52 -5.20
CA VAL A 76 -5.19 6.69 -5.66
C VAL A 76 -4.67 7.98 -5.02
N PHE A 77 -4.10 7.88 -3.82
CA PHE A 77 -3.62 9.01 -3.04
C PHE A 77 -2.14 8.83 -2.67
N SER A 78 -1.34 9.90 -2.75
CA SER A 78 0.11 9.81 -2.52
C SER A 78 0.46 10.00 -1.04
N SER A 79 1.66 9.55 -0.64
CA SER A 79 2.21 9.83 0.70
C SER A 79 2.30 11.34 0.95
N ALA A 80 2.74 12.13 -0.04
CA ALA A 80 2.78 13.59 0.07
C ALA A 80 1.38 14.19 0.30
N GLY A 81 0.37 13.74 -0.45
CA GLY A 81 -1.01 14.19 -0.26
C GLY A 81 -1.56 13.85 1.12
N LEU A 82 -1.19 12.69 1.69
CA LEU A 82 -1.58 12.34 3.07
C LEU A 82 -0.96 13.30 4.09
N ILE A 83 0.31 13.64 3.92
CA ILE A 83 1.02 14.60 4.78
C ILE A 83 0.37 15.97 4.69
N ASP A 84 0.05 16.44 3.48
CA ASP A 84 -0.62 17.73 3.26
C ASP A 84 -1.99 17.76 3.93
N LEU A 85 -2.80 16.70 3.77
CA LEU A 85 -4.12 16.59 4.39
C LEU A 85 -4.04 16.61 5.92
N TYR A 86 -3.12 15.83 6.52
CA TYR A 86 -2.95 15.83 7.97
C TYR A 86 -2.35 17.14 8.49
N SER A 87 -1.55 17.83 7.68
CA SER A 87 -1.06 19.16 8.00
C SER A 87 -2.18 20.20 8.03
N GLU A 88 -3.12 20.12 7.07
CA GLU A 88 -4.34 20.92 7.02
C GLU A 88 -5.21 20.68 8.27
N ILE A 89 -5.45 19.41 8.62
CA ILE A 89 -6.18 19.03 9.84
C ILE A 89 -5.50 19.59 11.09
N GLY A 90 -4.17 19.51 11.17
CA GLY A 90 -3.41 20.01 12.30
C GLY A 90 -3.35 21.54 12.43
N GLN A 91 -3.95 22.29 11.48
CA GLN A 91 -4.11 23.74 11.49
C GLN A 91 -5.58 24.17 11.65
N ASP A 92 -6.52 23.23 11.55
CA ASP A 92 -7.96 23.50 11.63
C ASP A 92 -8.47 23.40 13.07
N ALA A 93 -8.75 24.55 13.68
CA ALA A 93 -9.31 24.62 15.03
C ALA A 93 -10.67 23.90 15.17
N ALA A 94 -11.44 23.76 14.08
CA ALA A 94 -12.69 23.00 14.11
C ALA A 94 -12.46 21.49 14.23
N ALA A 95 -11.24 21.01 14.00
CA ALA A 95 -10.86 19.61 14.06
C ALA A 95 -10.17 19.20 15.38
N ASP A 96 -9.90 20.12 16.31
CA ASP A 96 -9.05 19.87 17.49
C ASP A 96 -9.48 18.67 18.35
N ASP A 97 -10.79 18.45 18.46
CA ASP A 97 -11.42 17.35 19.23
C ASP A 97 -11.60 16.05 18.43
N THR A 98 -11.09 15.98 17.20
CA THR A 98 -11.19 14.79 16.35
C THR A 98 -10.02 13.81 16.57
N PRO A 99 -10.22 12.49 16.39
CA PRO A 99 -9.12 11.51 16.35
C PRO A 99 -8.05 11.84 15.29
N GLU A 100 -8.47 12.45 14.18
CA GLU A 100 -7.61 12.86 13.08
C GLU A 100 -6.64 13.99 13.50
N ALA A 101 -7.05 14.91 14.38
CA ALA A 101 -6.15 15.91 14.93
C ALA A 101 -5.08 15.28 15.84
N GLY A 102 -5.42 14.24 16.60
CA GLY A 102 -4.45 13.44 17.35
C GLY A 102 -3.40 12.81 16.44
N THR A 103 -3.86 12.21 15.35
CA THR A 103 -2.98 11.65 14.31
C THR A 103 -2.07 12.72 13.70
N ALA A 104 -2.59 13.91 13.39
CA ALA A 104 -1.81 15.02 12.84
C ALA A 104 -0.70 15.48 13.79
N ARG A 105 -0.95 15.47 15.12
CA ARG A 105 0.05 15.79 16.14
C ARG A 105 1.17 14.75 16.18
N ASP A 106 0.83 13.46 16.24
CA ASP A 106 1.82 12.37 16.22
C ASP A 106 2.65 12.41 14.92
N LEU A 107 2.00 12.69 13.78
CA LEU A 107 2.69 12.85 12.51
C LEU A 107 3.69 14.01 12.54
N ARG A 108 3.32 15.15 13.12
CA ARG A 108 4.23 16.29 13.27
C ARG A 108 5.47 15.90 14.07
N ILE A 109 5.32 15.16 15.18
CA ILE A 109 6.45 14.67 15.99
C ILE A 109 7.35 13.76 15.14
N ALA A 110 6.78 12.77 14.44
CA ALA A 110 7.54 11.85 13.58
C ALA A 110 8.42 12.57 12.53
N TYR A 111 7.96 13.71 12.01
CA TYR A 111 8.64 14.47 10.96
C TYR A 111 9.56 15.60 11.46
N THR A 112 9.27 16.20 12.62
CA THR A 112 9.93 17.47 13.01
C THR A 112 10.70 17.41 14.32
N ASP A 113 10.51 16.37 15.13
CA ASP A 113 11.22 16.27 16.39
C ASP A 113 12.74 16.13 16.17
N GLY A 114 13.55 16.65 17.09
CA GLY A 114 15.00 16.57 17.02
C GLY A 114 15.56 15.24 17.53
N ASP A 115 14.80 14.53 18.38
CA ASP A 115 15.22 13.27 18.98
C ASP A 115 14.73 12.05 18.16
N VAL A 116 15.64 11.16 17.79
CA VAL A 116 15.33 9.97 16.98
C VAL A 116 14.40 9.00 17.73
N ALA A 117 14.51 8.89 19.05
CA ALA A 117 13.67 8.02 19.86
C ALA A 117 12.23 8.54 19.91
N ASP A 118 12.04 9.86 20.05
CA ASP A 118 10.71 10.47 20.04
C ASP A 118 10.05 10.33 18.67
N ARG A 119 10.82 10.51 17.59
CA ARG A 119 10.34 10.23 16.22
C ARG A 119 9.92 8.77 16.05
N MET A 120 10.72 7.83 16.52
CA MET A 120 10.40 6.40 16.43
C MET A 120 9.16 6.05 17.25
N SER A 121 9.02 6.62 18.45
CA SER A 121 7.85 6.45 19.31
C SER A 121 6.58 6.94 18.60
N ALA A 122 6.61 8.12 18.00
CA ALA A 122 5.48 8.67 17.24
C ALA A 122 5.13 7.82 16.00
N ILE A 123 6.13 7.34 15.25
CA ILE A 123 5.91 6.42 14.12
C ILE A 123 5.23 5.13 14.59
N ARG A 124 5.71 4.53 15.68
CA ARG A 124 5.11 3.30 16.26
C ARG A 124 3.68 3.55 16.75
N SER A 125 3.41 4.69 17.38
CA SER A 125 2.06 5.11 17.80
C SER A 125 1.10 5.11 16.60
N LEU A 126 1.48 5.78 15.51
CA LEU A 126 0.69 5.86 14.28
C LEU A 126 0.37 4.48 13.70
N TRP A 127 1.34 3.56 13.69
CA TRP A 127 1.14 2.19 13.21
C TRP A 127 0.20 1.40 14.11
N SER A 128 0.36 1.51 15.44
CA SER A 128 -0.45 0.79 16.43
C SER A 128 -1.91 1.25 16.48
N ALA A 129 -2.19 2.50 16.10
CA ALA A 129 -3.54 3.07 16.10
C ALA A 129 -4.42 2.54 14.96
N ALA A 130 -3.84 1.95 13.92
CA ALA A 130 -4.60 1.40 12.80
C ALA A 130 -5.35 0.12 13.18
N ARG A 131 -6.67 0.10 12.92
CA ARG A 131 -7.55 -1.01 13.34
C ARG A 131 -7.86 -2.04 12.25
N THR A 132 -7.44 -1.78 11.01
CA THR A 132 -7.67 -2.68 9.88
C THR A 132 -6.38 -2.87 9.10
N PRO A 133 -6.16 -4.02 8.42
CA PRO A 133 -4.96 -4.26 7.63
C PRO A 133 -4.71 -3.18 6.56
N ARG A 134 -5.78 -2.69 5.91
CA ARG A 134 -5.67 -1.60 4.92
C ARG A 134 -5.27 -0.27 5.55
N ALA A 135 -5.85 0.08 6.70
CA ALA A 135 -5.43 1.29 7.42
C ALA A 135 -3.98 1.16 7.92
N ALA A 136 -3.57 -0.03 8.39
CA ALA A 136 -2.19 -0.27 8.82
C ALA A 136 -1.20 -0.04 7.66
N TYR A 137 -1.52 -0.53 6.46
CA TYR A 137 -0.73 -0.22 5.27
C TYR A 137 -0.77 1.27 4.88
N GLY A 138 -1.94 1.92 5.00
CA GLY A 138 -2.07 3.38 4.82
C GLY A 138 -1.15 4.17 5.76
N ARG A 139 -0.97 3.71 7.01
CA ARG A 139 -0.02 4.28 7.97
C ARG A 139 1.43 4.08 7.57
N LEU A 140 1.79 2.92 7.00
CA LEU A 140 3.13 2.71 6.44
C LEU A 140 3.44 3.72 5.32
N ILE A 141 2.47 3.97 4.44
CA ILE A 141 2.61 4.98 3.37
C ILE A 141 2.74 6.39 3.95
N LEU A 142 1.91 6.73 4.95
CA LEU A 142 1.92 8.04 5.61
C LEU A 142 3.28 8.35 6.26
N THR A 143 3.90 7.36 6.89
CA THR A 143 5.16 7.53 7.62
C THR A 143 6.42 7.30 6.79
N ALA A 144 6.30 6.94 5.51
CA ALA A 144 7.42 6.51 4.68
C ALA A 144 8.61 7.49 4.68
N ARG A 145 8.32 8.79 4.52
CA ARG A 145 9.34 9.83 4.52
C ARG A 145 9.96 10.04 5.91
N ALA A 146 9.16 10.02 6.98
CA ALA A 146 9.69 10.08 8.34
C ALA A 146 10.60 8.89 8.67
N ALA A 147 10.20 7.68 8.25
CA ALA A 147 10.98 6.46 8.41
C ALA A 147 12.35 6.56 7.71
N SER A 148 12.42 7.21 6.55
CA SER A 148 13.68 7.40 5.80
C SER A 148 14.73 8.28 6.50
N TRP A 149 14.33 9.01 7.54
CA TRP A 149 15.24 9.84 8.33
C TRP A 149 15.64 9.16 9.64
N ILE A 150 15.22 7.92 9.89
CA ILE A 150 15.72 7.12 11.01
C ILE A 150 17.03 6.46 10.57
N PRO A 151 18.18 6.75 11.22
CA PRO A 151 19.45 6.16 10.84
C PRO A 151 19.43 4.64 10.98
N ALA A 152 19.96 3.94 9.99
CA ALA A 152 20.12 2.49 10.05
C ALA A 152 21.11 2.11 11.16
N ALA A 153 20.62 1.41 12.18
CA ALA A 153 21.44 0.97 13.31
C ALA A 153 20.90 -0.33 13.91
N ALA A 154 21.80 -1.20 14.37
CA ALA A 154 21.45 -2.49 14.97
C ALA A 154 20.70 -2.35 16.32
N SER A 155 20.73 -1.16 16.92
CA SER A 155 19.99 -0.84 18.14
C SER A 155 18.51 -0.49 17.91
N VAL A 156 18.07 -0.35 16.66
CA VAL A 156 16.68 -0.04 16.35
C VAL A 156 15.87 -1.33 16.29
N ASP A 157 14.86 -1.46 17.15
CA ASP A 157 13.95 -2.61 17.09
C ASP A 157 12.95 -2.48 15.93
N GLU A 158 12.52 -3.64 15.43
CA GLU A 158 11.58 -3.80 14.31
C GLU A 158 11.99 -3.02 13.03
N PRO A 159 13.25 -3.16 12.55
CA PRO A 159 13.71 -2.47 11.33
C PRO A 159 12.87 -2.85 10.10
N GLU A 160 12.28 -4.04 10.07
CA GLU A 160 11.39 -4.52 9.00
C GLU A 160 10.19 -3.60 8.74
N ARG A 161 9.60 -2.98 9.77
CA ARG A 161 8.47 -2.07 9.59
C ARG A 161 8.90 -0.71 9.04
N LEU A 162 10.08 -0.21 9.43
CA LEU A 162 10.67 0.98 8.82
C LEU A 162 10.98 0.74 7.35
N ILE A 163 11.55 -0.43 7.03
CA ILE A 163 11.84 -0.86 5.65
C ILE A 163 10.55 -0.95 4.83
N ALA A 164 9.51 -1.62 5.34
CA ALA A 164 8.22 -1.72 4.68
C ALA A 164 7.59 -0.33 4.46
N SER A 165 7.68 0.57 5.45
CA SER A 165 7.19 1.96 5.34
C SER A 165 7.91 2.71 4.22
N MET A 166 9.25 2.69 4.18
CA MET A 166 10.02 3.32 3.11
C MET A 166 9.67 2.77 1.72
N LEU A 167 9.63 1.44 1.58
CA LEU A 167 9.36 0.79 0.30
C LEU A 167 7.91 1.01 -0.18
N SER A 168 6.94 1.16 0.74
CA SER A 168 5.54 1.45 0.38
C SER A 168 5.34 2.76 -0.38
N ALA A 169 6.29 3.70 -0.27
CA ALA A 169 6.31 4.95 -1.03
C ALA A 169 7.46 5.02 -2.05
N GLY A 170 8.07 3.88 -2.38
CA GLY A 170 9.16 3.80 -3.38
C GLY A 170 10.50 4.37 -2.90
N MET A 171 10.72 4.51 -1.60
CA MET A 171 11.99 5.02 -1.06
C MET A 171 13.04 3.90 -0.95
N GLU A 172 13.43 3.34 -2.11
CA GLU A 172 14.37 2.21 -2.21
C GLU A 172 15.76 2.56 -1.66
N ALA A 173 16.32 3.73 -2.00
CA ALA A 173 17.66 4.13 -1.57
C ALA A 173 17.86 4.16 -0.04
N PRO A 174 17.02 4.86 0.76
CA PRO A 174 17.16 4.84 2.21
C PRO A 174 16.82 3.46 2.82
N ALA A 175 15.92 2.68 2.20
CA ALA A 175 15.68 1.31 2.65
C ALA A 175 16.95 0.45 2.53
N MET A 176 17.69 0.57 1.42
CA MET A 176 18.91 -0.21 1.18
C MET A 176 20.06 0.11 2.13
N GLU A 177 20.02 1.21 2.88
CA GLU A 177 21.00 1.50 3.95
C GLU A 177 20.94 0.45 5.07
N TRP A 178 19.79 -0.20 5.27
CA TRP A 178 19.56 -1.20 6.32
C TRP A 178 20.12 -2.58 5.99
N ARG A 179 20.62 -2.81 4.77
CA ARG A 179 21.08 -4.14 4.29
C ARG A 179 22.16 -4.80 5.15
N ASN A 180 23.00 -3.99 5.80
CA ASN A 180 24.10 -4.46 6.64
C ASN A 180 23.70 -4.55 8.13
N VAL A 181 22.49 -4.13 8.47
CA VAL A 181 21.96 -4.07 9.83
C VAL A 181 21.00 -5.24 10.08
N VAL A 182 20.14 -5.54 9.10
CA VAL A 182 19.13 -6.60 9.24
C VAL A 182 19.77 -7.98 9.25
N LYS A 183 19.22 -8.86 10.10
CA LYS A 183 19.64 -10.27 10.15
C LYS A 183 19.26 -10.98 8.85
N ARG A 184 20.16 -11.78 8.29
CA ARG A 184 19.83 -12.66 7.15
C ARG A 184 18.69 -13.60 7.48
N GLY A 185 17.79 -13.82 6.53
CA GLY A 185 16.57 -14.60 6.73
C GLY A 185 15.49 -13.90 7.57
N SER A 186 15.67 -12.65 8.01
CA SER A 186 14.59 -11.87 8.64
C SER A 186 13.61 -11.30 7.61
N GLU A 187 12.47 -10.77 8.06
CA GLU A 187 11.54 -10.04 7.19
C GLU A 187 12.18 -8.80 6.57
N GLY A 188 12.99 -8.05 7.33
CA GLY A 188 13.77 -6.93 6.79
C GLY A 188 14.72 -7.37 5.68
N TRP A 189 15.40 -8.51 5.84
CA TRP A 189 16.22 -9.09 4.77
C TRP A 189 15.39 -9.47 3.54
N ALA A 190 14.21 -10.07 3.72
CA ALA A 190 13.35 -10.49 2.61
C ALA A 190 12.87 -9.28 1.79
N LEU A 191 12.41 -8.23 2.45
CA LEU A 191 11.97 -6.99 1.81
C LEU A 191 13.10 -6.33 1.01
N LEU A 192 14.31 -6.22 1.59
CA LEU A 192 15.46 -5.64 0.91
C LEU A 192 15.94 -6.52 -0.25
N THR A 193 15.89 -7.84 -0.11
CA THR A 193 16.29 -8.78 -1.17
C THR A 193 15.39 -8.65 -2.40
N LEU A 194 14.08 -8.49 -2.18
CA LEU A 194 13.12 -8.23 -3.25
C LEU A 194 13.26 -6.82 -3.85
N ALA A 195 13.56 -5.82 -3.02
CA ALA A 195 13.73 -4.43 -3.47
C ALA A 195 15.04 -4.19 -4.23
N ASP A 196 16.08 -5.00 -3.98
CA ASP A 196 17.40 -4.83 -4.59
C ASP A 196 17.33 -4.85 -6.13
N PRO A 197 17.77 -3.78 -6.81
CA PRO A 197 17.80 -3.73 -8.28
C PRO A 197 18.80 -4.70 -8.92
N GLY A 198 19.69 -5.31 -8.13
CA GLY A 198 20.62 -6.33 -8.61
C GLY A 198 19.94 -7.65 -9.01
N ASP A 199 20.56 -8.37 -9.94
CA ASP A 199 20.14 -9.70 -10.38
C ASP A 199 20.90 -10.84 -9.66
N ALA A 200 21.61 -10.54 -8.56
CA ALA A 200 22.40 -11.54 -7.85
C ALA A 200 21.50 -12.67 -7.31
N PRO A 201 21.84 -13.95 -7.55
CA PRO A 201 21.03 -15.06 -7.07
C PRO A 201 21.02 -15.10 -5.54
N VAL A 202 19.88 -15.50 -4.99
CA VAL A 202 19.65 -15.68 -3.56
C VAL A 202 19.91 -17.14 -3.20
N ALA A 203 20.71 -17.36 -2.17
CA ALA A 203 20.96 -18.71 -1.68
C ALA A 203 19.69 -19.29 -1.06
N TYR A 204 19.34 -20.53 -1.44
CA TYR A 204 18.17 -21.21 -0.88
C TYR A 204 18.21 -21.30 0.65
N GLY A 205 19.40 -21.44 1.26
CA GLY A 205 19.54 -21.49 2.71
C GLY A 205 19.07 -20.22 3.42
N ASP A 206 19.29 -19.03 2.85
CA ASP A 206 18.78 -17.77 3.43
C ASP A 206 17.25 -17.68 3.31
N PHE A 207 16.69 -18.18 2.20
CA PHE A 207 15.25 -18.30 2.00
C PHE A 207 14.60 -19.30 2.97
N ASP A 208 15.24 -20.45 3.22
CA ASP A 208 14.77 -21.49 4.13
C ASP A 208 14.65 -20.94 5.56
N VAL A 209 15.68 -20.22 6.03
CA VAL A 209 15.66 -19.52 7.33
C VAL A 209 14.51 -18.52 7.41
N TYR A 210 14.23 -17.79 6.33
CA TYR A 210 13.06 -16.90 6.29
C TYR A 210 11.73 -17.65 6.37
N GLY A 211 11.63 -18.78 5.66
CA GLY A 211 10.45 -19.64 5.70
C GLY A 211 10.08 -20.09 7.12
N ASP A 212 11.07 -20.40 7.95
CA ASP A 212 10.88 -20.80 9.34
C ASP A 212 10.34 -19.69 10.24
N VAL A 213 10.65 -18.41 9.95
CA VAL A 213 10.27 -17.27 10.82
C VAL A 213 9.04 -16.50 10.33
N ALA A 214 8.77 -16.47 9.03
CA ALA A 214 7.75 -15.59 8.44
C ALA A 214 6.35 -16.22 8.39
N GLY A 215 6.25 -17.53 8.64
CA GLY A 215 5.04 -18.31 8.45
C GLY A 215 4.78 -18.66 6.99
N ARG A 216 3.94 -19.67 6.77
CA ARG A 216 3.77 -20.33 5.46
C ARG A 216 3.35 -19.36 4.35
N ARG A 217 2.42 -18.44 4.62
CA ARG A 217 1.88 -17.52 3.60
C ARG A 217 2.94 -16.55 3.09
N LYS A 218 3.66 -15.87 3.98
CA LYS A 218 4.75 -14.96 3.61
C LYS A 218 5.90 -15.70 2.91
N ALA A 219 6.20 -16.94 3.33
CA ALA A 219 7.17 -17.78 2.65
C ALA A 219 6.75 -18.11 1.20
N GLN A 220 5.48 -18.46 0.98
CA GLN A 220 4.94 -18.71 -0.36
C GLN A 220 5.03 -17.47 -1.27
N LEU A 221 4.70 -16.28 -0.74
CA LEU A 221 4.75 -15.03 -1.51
C LEU A 221 6.19 -14.61 -1.80
N MET A 222 7.11 -14.81 -0.85
CA MET A 222 8.54 -14.58 -1.05
C MET A 222 9.11 -15.51 -2.13
N LEU A 223 8.77 -16.79 -2.09
CA LEU A 223 9.16 -17.76 -3.11
C LEU A 223 8.67 -17.31 -4.49
N ALA A 224 7.39 -16.96 -4.60
CA ALA A 224 6.79 -16.51 -5.86
C ALA A 224 7.45 -15.24 -6.39
N GLY A 225 7.71 -14.27 -5.51
CA GLY A 225 8.42 -13.03 -5.85
C GLY A 225 9.85 -13.28 -6.31
N LEU A 226 10.64 -14.06 -5.57
CA LEU A 226 12.02 -14.40 -5.95
C LEU A 226 12.09 -15.20 -7.24
N ALA A 227 11.24 -16.22 -7.40
CA ALA A 227 11.19 -17.03 -8.61
C ALA A 227 10.76 -16.19 -9.83
N GLY A 228 9.76 -15.32 -9.68
CA GLY A 228 9.30 -14.42 -10.74
C GLY A 228 10.36 -13.38 -11.11
N LEU A 229 11.11 -12.87 -10.13
CA LEU A 229 12.25 -12.00 -10.38
C LEU A 229 13.48 -12.75 -10.94
N GLY A 230 13.45 -14.08 -11.05
CA GLY A 230 14.60 -14.88 -11.48
C GLY A 230 15.78 -14.79 -10.52
N ARG A 231 15.50 -14.60 -9.22
CA ARG A 231 16.51 -14.48 -8.15
C ARG A 231 16.82 -15.82 -7.47
N LEU A 232 16.13 -16.89 -7.84
CA LEU A 232 16.43 -18.26 -7.42
C LEU A 232 16.88 -19.08 -8.64
N GLU A 233 17.85 -19.96 -8.41
CA GLU A 233 18.18 -21.01 -9.38
C GLU A 233 16.96 -21.91 -9.61
N ALA A 234 16.79 -22.42 -10.83
CA ALA A 234 15.60 -23.18 -11.21
C ALA A 234 15.34 -24.40 -10.31
N ALA A 235 16.41 -25.09 -9.89
CA ALA A 235 16.31 -26.24 -8.98
C ALA A 235 15.84 -25.83 -7.57
N ASP A 236 16.28 -24.67 -7.09
CA ASP A 236 15.92 -24.16 -5.77
C ASP A 236 14.49 -23.58 -5.75
N ALA A 237 14.08 -22.91 -6.83
CA ALA A 237 12.69 -22.50 -7.02
C ALA A 237 11.73 -23.70 -7.02
N GLN A 238 12.08 -24.78 -7.72
CA GLN A 238 11.28 -26.01 -7.75
C GLN A 238 11.24 -26.71 -6.39
N ARG A 239 12.36 -26.72 -5.66
CA ARG A 239 12.43 -27.26 -4.29
C ARG A 239 11.47 -26.51 -3.37
N GLY A 240 11.56 -25.17 -3.35
CA GLY A 240 10.68 -24.33 -2.53
C GLY A 240 9.21 -24.47 -2.92
N ALA A 241 8.92 -24.55 -4.22
CA ALA A 241 7.55 -24.70 -4.73
C ALA A 241 6.90 -26.00 -4.23
N THR A 242 7.66 -27.10 -4.26
CA THR A 242 7.21 -28.39 -3.74
C THR A 242 7.01 -28.33 -2.23
N ALA A 243 7.97 -27.76 -1.49
CA ALA A 243 7.92 -27.70 -0.03
C ALA A 243 6.73 -26.85 0.49
N LEU A 244 6.40 -25.76 -0.22
CA LEU A 244 5.36 -24.82 0.18
C LEU A 244 4.01 -25.06 -0.52
N ASP A 245 3.93 -26.05 -1.40
CA ASP A 245 2.75 -26.35 -2.23
C ASP A 245 2.31 -25.15 -3.07
N VAL A 246 3.27 -24.54 -3.79
CA VAL A 246 3.02 -23.43 -4.71
C VAL A 246 3.04 -23.93 -6.15
N PRO A 247 1.93 -23.84 -6.90
CA PRO A 247 1.87 -24.34 -8.26
C PRO A 247 2.45 -23.34 -9.27
N ILE A 248 3.76 -23.04 -9.15
CA ILE A 248 4.48 -22.07 -10.02
C ILE A 248 4.37 -22.42 -11.53
N GLY A 249 4.18 -23.70 -11.86
CA GLY A 249 4.03 -24.17 -13.24
C GLY A 249 2.59 -24.35 -13.71
N ALA A 250 1.58 -23.92 -12.95
CA ALA A 250 0.20 -24.07 -13.37
C ALA A 250 -0.13 -23.17 -14.57
N VAL A 251 -0.85 -23.75 -15.53
CA VAL A 251 -1.17 -23.08 -16.80
C VAL A 251 -2.67 -23.01 -16.99
N ASN A 252 -3.19 -21.79 -17.12
CA ASN A 252 -4.57 -21.50 -17.45
C ASN A 252 -4.64 -20.40 -18.54
N SER A 253 -5.84 -19.97 -18.93
CA SER A 253 -6.00 -18.94 -19.97
C SER A 253 -5.38 -17.60 -19.58
N TRP A 254 -5.44 -17.22 -18.30
CA TRP A 254 -4.87 -15.98 -17.79
C TRP A 254 -3.34 -16.04 -17.70
N THR A 255 -2.76 -17.12 -17.17
CA THR A 255 -1.27 -17.26 -17.09
C THR A 255 -0.65 -17.27 -18.48
N LYS A 256 -1.25 -17.97 -19.45
CA LYS A 256 -0.82 -17.90 -20.87
C LYS A 256 -0.86 -16.48 -21.43
N ALA A 257 -1.91 -15.71 -21.10
CA ALA A 257 -2.08 -14.36 -21.62
C ALA A 257 -1.02 -13.39 -21.06
N ILE A 258 -0.79 -13.43 -19.74
CA ILE A 258 0.16 -12.53 -19.07
C ILE A 258 1.61 -12.88 -19.41
N ASP A 259 1.96 -14.16 -19.46
CA ASP A 259 3.31 -14.60 -19.85
C ASP A 259 3.61 -14.21 -21.30
N ALA A 260 2.66 -14.41 -22.22
CA ALA A 260 2.83 -14.01 -23.61
C ALA A 260 2.94 -12.48 -23.77
N ALA A 261 2.22 -11.70 -22.96
CA ALA A 261 2.35 -10.24 -22.94
C ALA A 261 3.75 -9.82 -22.46
N GLY A 262 4.24 -10.45 -21.38
CA GLY A 262 5.59 -10.23 -20.85
C GLY A 262 6.68 -10.54 -21.90
N GLN A 263 6.60 -11.68 -22.56
CA GLN A 263 7.54 -12.10 -23.61
C GLN A 263 7.58 -11.13 -24.81
N ARG A 264 6.47 -10.47 -25.13
CA ARG A 264 6.40 -9.47 -26.20
C ARG A 264 6.89 -8.08 -25.78
N GLY A 265 7.16 -7.85 -24.50
CA GLY A 265 7.49 -6.52 -24.00
C GLY A 265 6.28 -5.58 -23.87
N ASP A 266 5.04 -6.12 -23.87
CA ASP A 266 3.82 -5.32 -23.85
C ASP A 266 3.46 -4.90 -22.40
N SER A 267 4.20 -3.91 -21.89
CA SER A 267 4.05 -3.41 -20.52
C SER A 267 2.63 -2.96 -20.18
N ALA A 268 1.90 -2.36 -21.13
CA ALA A 268 0.53 -1.92 -20.93
C ALA A 268 -0.42 -3.10 -20.72
N LEU A 269 -0.33 -4.14 -21.57
CA LEU A 269 -1.15 -5.34 -21.41
C LEU A 269 -0.78 -6.11 -20.15
N VAL A 270 0.51 -6.21 -19.80
CA VAL A 270 0.95 -6.82 -18.54
C VAL A 270 0.32 -6.11 -17.34
N ALA A 271 0.33 -4.77 -17.31
CA ALA A 271 -0.27 -4.00 -16.22
C ALA A 271 -1.79 -4.29 -16.07
N ILE A 272 -2.53 -4.35 -17.19
CA ILE A 272 -3.96 -4.67 -17.19
C ILE A 272 -4.23 -6.10 -16.70
N LEU A 273 -3.46 -7.08 -17.19
CA LEU A 273 -3.61 -8.48 -16.81
C LEU A 273 -3.21 -8.72 -15.35
N ALA A 274 -2.19 -8.01 -14.86
CA ALA A 274 -1.82 -8.04 -13.45
C ALA A 274 -2.92 -7.46 -12.56
N ALA A 275 -3.52 -6.33 -12.95
CA ALA A 275 -4.66 -5.76 -12.23
C ALA A 275 -5.86 -6.73 -12.20
N ALA A 276 -6.13 -7.43 -13.30
CA ALA A 276 -7.17 -8.47 -13.35
C ALA A 276 -6.83 -9.67 -12.46
N GLY A 277 -5.57 -10.13 -12.45
CA GLY A 277 -5.10 -11.24 -11.62
C GLY A 277 -5.06 -10.92 -10.12
N MET A 278 -4.96 -9.63 -9.76
CA MET A 278 -4.98 -9.15 -8.38
C MET A 278 -6.35 -8.61 -7.94
N GLN A 279 -7.38 -8.70 -8.79
CA GLN A 279 -8.71 -8.17 -8.51
C GLN A 279 -9.37 -8.93 -7.35
N SER A 280 -9.07 -8.50 -6.13
CA SER A 280 -9.50 -9.15 -4.91
C SER A 280 -9.84 -8.11 -3.84
N LEU A 281 -10.65 -8.54 -2.86
CA LEU A 281 -10.98 -7.69 -1.72
C LEU A 281 -9.81 -7.59 -0.71
N SER A 282 -8.86 -8.52 -0.75
CA SER A 282 -7.67 -8.51 0.12
C SER A 282 -6.50 -9.20 -0.58
N TRP A 283 -5.28 -8.76 -0.28
CA TRP A 283 -4.05 -9.40 -0.73
C TRP A 283 -3.94 -10.87 -0.28
N ASP A 284 -4.69 -11.26 0.76
CA ASP A 284 -4.85 -12.65 1.18
C ASP A 284 -5.34 -13.58 0.08
N TYR A 285 -6.10 -13.05 -0.88
CA TYR A 285 -6.68 -13.82 -1.99
C TYR A 285 -5.82 -13.82 -3.25
N VAL A 286 -4.74 -13.03 -3.31
CA VAL A 286 -3.79 -13.08 -4.45
C VAL A 286 -2.99 -14.37 -4.31
N THR A 287 -3.14 -15.32 -5.22
CA THR A 287 -2.43 -16.60 -5.10
C THR A 287 -0.94 -16.42 -5.34
N PRO A 288 -0.06 -17.21 -4.70
CA PRO A 288 1.38 -17.12 -4.97
C PRO A 288 1.71 -17.49 -6.43
N GLU A 289 0.92 -18.36 -7.07
CA GLU A 289 0.97 -18.62 -8.52
C GLU A 289 0.74 -17.33 -9.33
N ALA A 290 -0.33 -16.60 -9.05
CA ALA A 290 -0.62 -15.35 -9.75
C ALA A 290 0.49 -14.32 -9.52
N LEU A 291 1.00 -14.20 -8.30
CA LEU A 291 2.12 -13.31 -7.99
C LEU A 291 3.37 -13.65 -8.81
N PHE A 292 3.73 -14.94 -8.91
CA PHE A 292 4.86 -15.40 -9.72
C PHE A 292 4.73 -14.94 -11.19
N HIS A 293 3.59 -15.21 -11.82
CA HIS A 293 3.35 -14.85 -13.23
C HIS A 293 3.34 -13.34 -13.43
N ILE A 294 2.75 -12.58 -12.51
CA ILE A 294 2.74 -11.11 -12.57
C ILE A 294 4.15 -10.55 -12.51
N VAL A 295 4.93 -10.98 -11.52
CA VAL A 295 6.30 -10.49 -11.30
C VAL A 295 7.20 -10.88 -12.49
N SER A 296 7.09 -12.13 -12.95
CA SER A 296 7.83 -12.64 -14.12
C SER A 296 7.51 -11.86 -15.40
N ALA A 297 6.22 -11.67 -15.71
CA ALA A 297 5.80 -10.94 -16.90
C ALA A 297 6.17 -9.45 -16.84
N MET A 298 6.09 -8.82 -15.67
CA MET A 298 6.53 -7.43 -15.49
C MET A 298 8.03 -7.30 -15.68
N LYS A 299 8.84 -8.20 -15.10
CA LYS A 299 10.29 -8.21 -15.34
C LYS A 299 10.59 -8.38 -16.83
N ALA A 300 9.95 -9.35 -17.49
CA ALA A 300 10.13 -9.60 -18.92
C ALA A 300 9.74 -8.40 -19.80
N ALA A 301 8.71 -7.65 -19.41
CA ALA A 301 8.26 -6.45 -20.11
C ALA A 301 9.08 -5.17 -19.81
N GLY A 302 10.20 -5.28 -19.09
CA GLY A 302 11.04 -4.13 -18.73
C GLY A 302 10.51 -3.29 -17.56
N MET A 303 9.48 -3.77 -16.85
CA MET A 303 8.89 -3.13 -15.66
C MET A 303 9.54 -3.63 -14.36
N GLY A 304 10.86 -3.85 -14.36
CA GLY A 304 11.58 -4.50 -13.25
C GLY A 304 11.39 -3.82 -11.89
N GLY A 305 11.35 -2.49 -11.85
CA GLY A 305 11.06 -1.74 -10.61
C GLY A 305 9.68 -2.06 -10.04
N TYR A 306 8.64 -2.06 -10.89
CA TYR A 306 7.27 -2.42 -10.48
C TYR A 306 7.16 -3.88 -10.05
N ALA A 307 7.86 -4.80 -10.75
CA ALA A 307 7.91 -6.21 -10.38
C ALA A 307 8.45 -6.41 -8.96
N ARG A 308 9.55 -5.70 -8.61
CA ARG A 308 10.12 -5.72 -7.26
C ARG A 308 9.15 -5.15 -6.22
N MET A 309 8.55 -3.99 -6.49
CA MET A 309 7.65 -3.35 -5.53
C MET A 309 6.37 -4.14 -5.30
N ILE A 310 5.81 -4.81 -6.32
CA ILE A 310 4.65 -5.70 -6.13
C ILE A 310 5.01 -6.91 -5.26
N ALA A 311 6.20 -7.49 -5.43
CA ALA A 311 6.65 -8.58 -4.58
C ALA A 311 6.85 -8.14 -3.12
N VAL A 312 7.43 -6.95 -2.91
CA VAL A 312 7.57 -6.32 -1.59
C VAL A 312 6.22 -6.08 -0.93
N GLU A 313 5.27 -5.52 -1.69
CA GLU A 313 3.93 -5.21 -1.21
C GLU A 313 3.16 -6.47 -0.81
N ALA A 314 3.32 -7.56 -1.57
CA ALA A 314 2.71 -8.85 -1.25
C ALA A 314 3.15 -9.37 0.13
N ILE A 315 4.43 -9.25 0.50
CA ILE A 315 4.92 -9.65 1.82
C ILE A 315 4.44 -8.65 2.90
N SER A 316 4.51 -7.35 2.61
CA SER A 316 4.19 -6.29 3.57
C SER A 316 2.72 -6.28 3.99
N ARG A 317 1.83 -6.86 3.18
CA ARG A 317 0.38 -6.91 3.40
C ARG A 317 -0.16 -8.29 3.80
N ALA A 318 0.70 -9.30 3.93
CA ALA A 318 0.33 -10.68 4.25
C ALA A 318 0.48 -11.05 5.73
#